data_AF-A0A255SQF4-F1
#
_entry.id   AF-A0A255SQF4-F1
#
_cell.length_a   1.000
_cell.length_b   1.000
_cell.length_c   1.000
_cell.angle_alpha   90.00
_cell.angle_beta   90.00
_cell.angle_gamma   90.00
#
_symmetry.space_group_name_H-M   'P 1'
#
loop_
_entity.id
_entity.type
_entity.pdbx_description
1 polymer ?
#
loop_
_entity_poly.entity_id
_entity_poly.type
_entity_poly.pdbx_seq_one_letter_code
_entity_poly.pdbx_strand_id
1 'polypeptide(L)'
;MSRLSDLYKAMETLRKEGLSLNEDLERQVSELEEDIIKKEILPVVTETIEPALKQVQRELVLVVDYHPGMPISVSLSRKTNITELIDAKRLEADPEVEHKEFGPRKTKRTQIAPKTGLCIRRKDGSILQEHDAATTFTSAIIEAGLLKVRELDVKFCRINVVSTTKDKKYGHAQREVEPGLYVLTHSSTKDKKKILDKINTALKMGWKVEIMK
;
A
#
# COMPACT_ATOMS: atom_id res chain seq x y z
N MET A 1 35.62 -10.81 12.21
CA MET A 1 34.99 -9.55 12.67
C MET A 1 33.70 -9.39 11.89
N SER A 2 32.59 -9.05 12.53
CA SER A 2 31.30 -8.89 11.83
C SER A 2 31.35 -7.59 11.03
N ARG A 3 30.76 -7.56 9.82
CA ARG A 3 30.68 -6.33 9.00
C ARG A 3 30.01 -5.18 9.75
N LEU A 4 29.08 -5.49 10.65
CA LEU A 4 28.44 -4.52 11.54
C LEU A 4 29.46 -3.83 12.47
N SER A 5 30.44 -4.59 12.99
CA SER A 5 31.47 -4.04 13.86
C SER A 5 32.44 -3.10 13.13
N ASP A 6 32.72 -3.37 11.85
CA ASP A 6 33.56 -2.51 11.03
C ASP A 6 32.82 -1.24 10.62
N LEU A 7 31.51 -1.34 10.35
CA LEU A 7 30.62 -0.18 10.11
C LEU A 7 30.64 0.79 11.30
N TYR A 8 30.43 0.28 12.53
CA TYR A 8 30.43 1.13 13.72
C TYR A 8 31.79 1.79 13.99
N LYS A 9 32.89 1.07 13.77
CA LYS A 9 34.24 1.65 13.89
C LYS A 9 34.46 2.78 12.89
N ALA A 10 34.03 2.61 11.63
CA ALA A 10 34.15 3.65 10.61
C ALA A 10 33.35 4.90 11.03
N MET A 11 32.12 4.72 11.50
CA MET A 11 31.26 5.82 11.97
C MET A 11 31.84 6.54 13.18
N GLU A 12 32.39 5.80 14.15
CA GLU A 12 33.04 6.37 15.32
C GLU A 12 34.29 7.18 14.94
N THR A 13 35.04 6.70 13.93
CA THR A 13 36.22 7.40 13.40
C THR A 13 35.82 8.72 12.74
N LEU A 14 34.79 8.71 11.88
CA LEU A 14 34.29 9.93 11.25
C LEU A 14 33.82 10.97 12.28
N ARG A 15 33.16 10.53 13.35
CA ARG A 15 32.74 11.40 14.46
C ARG A 15 33.92 11.99 15.23
N LYS A 16 35.00 11.21 15.46
CA LYS A 16 36.22 11.68 16.15
C LYS A 16 36.97 12.75 15.35
N GLU A 17 36.97 12.64 14.03
CA GLU A 17 37.62 13.60 13.12
C GLU A 17 36.78 14.88 12.89
N GLY A 18 35.64 15.03 13.57
CA GLY A 18 34.82 16.25 13.53
C GLY A 18 34.01 16.43 12.23
N LEU A 19 33.88 15.38 11.41
CA LEU A 19 33.05 15.40 10.21
C LEU A 19 31.57 15.21 10.61
N SER A 20 30.74 16.19 10.29
CA SER A 20 29.28 16.04 10.38
C SER A 20 28.81 15.12 9.26
N LEU A 21 28.04 14.10 9.61
CA LEU A 21 27.42 13.22 8.63
C LEU A 21 26.26 13.98 7.98
N ASN A 22 26.25 14.06 6.65
CA ASN A 22 25.13 14.63 5.91
C ASN A 22 23.92 13.68 5.99
N GLU A 23 22.70 14.21 5.89
CA GLU A 23 21.44 13.42 5.95
C GLU A 23 21.43 12.22 4.98
N ASP A 24 21.98 12.40 3.78
CA ASP A 24 22.10 11.34 2.77
C ASP A 24 23.01 10.19 3.23
N LEU A 25 24.12 10.50 3.90
CA LEU A 25 25.07 9.51 4.38
C LEU A 25 24.52 8.78 5.60
N GLU A 26 23.82 9.47 6.50
CA GLU A 26 23.14 8.83 7.63
C GLU A 26 22.11 7.81 7.15
N ARG A 27 21.31 8.17 6.14
CA ARG A 27 20.36 7.25 5.52
C ARG A 27 21.04 6.01 4.92
N GLN A 28 22.11 6.20 4.16
CA GLN A 28 22.86 5.08 3.58
C GLN A 28 23.44 4.14 4.64
N VAL A 29 23.92 4.69 5.75
CA VAL A 29 24.44 3.90 6.87
C VAL A 29 23.33 3.11 7.54
N SER A 30 22.17 3.73 7.79
CA SER A 30 21.01 3.03 8.35
C SER A 30 20.50 1.91 7.43
N GLU A 31 20.41 2.17 6.12
CA GLU A 31 20.01 1.15 5.13
C GLU A 31 21.01 -0.02 5.11
N LEU A 32 22.32 0.29 5.15
CA LEU A 32 23.36 -0.74 5.17
C LEU A 32 23.36 -1.55 6.48
N GLU A 33 23.15 -0.90 7.62
CA GLU A 33 23.03 -1.54 8.92
C GLU A 33 21.83 -2.50 8.95
N GLU A 34 20.67 -2.05 8.47
CA GLU A 34 19.46 -2.88 8.36
C GLU A 34 19.70 -4.09 7.43
N ASP A 35 20.39 -3.90 6.32
CA ASP A 35 20.74 -4.96 5.38
C ASP A 35 21.67 -6.01 6.01
N ILE A 36 22.66 -5.57 6.79
CA ILE A 36 23.56 -6.48 7.52
C ILE A 36 22.77 -7.25 8.58
N ILE A 37 21.90 -6.58 9.35
CA ILE A 37 21.06 -7.24 10.35
C ILE A 37 20.19 -8.32 9.70
N LYS A 38 19.52 -8.00 8.58
CA LYS A 38 18.66 -8.96 7.86
C LYS A 38 19.41 -10.16 7.31
N LYS A 39 20.58 -9.94 6.72
CA LYS A 39 21.33 -10.99 5.99
C LYS A 39 22.25 -11.81 6.88
N GLU A 40 22.76 -11.24 7.96
CA GLU A 40 23.78 -11.89 8.80
C GLU A 40 23.27 -12.21 10.20
N ILE A 41 22.51 -11.31 10.84
CA ILE A 41 22.09 -11.50 12.23
C ILE A 41 20.82 -12.37 12.34
N LEU A 42 19.78 -12.07 11.55
CA LEU A 42 18.51 -12.81 11.62
C LEU A 42 18.65 -14.33 11.33
N PRO A 43 19.47 -14.79 10.36
CA PRO A 43 19.65 -16.22 10.13
C PRO A 43 20.26 -16.93 11.34
N VAL A 44 21.28 -16.34 11.96
CA VAL A 44 21.94 -16.91 13.16
C VAL A 44 20.95 -17.02 14.32
N VAL A 45 20.12 -16.01 14.52
CA VAL A 45 19.06 -16.02 15.54
C VAL A 45 18.04 -17.12 15.24
N THR A 46 17.67 -17.30 13.98
CA THR A 46 16.72 -18.33 13.54
C THR A 46 17.25 -19.73 13.83
N GLU A 47 18.49 -20.03 13.40
CA GLU A 47 19.14 -21.32 13.64
C GLU A 47 19.25 -21.67 15.13
N THR A 48 19.42 -20.64 15.98
CA THR A 48 19.54 -20.82 17.43
C THR A 48 18.20 -21.09 18.10
N ILE A 49 17.12 -20.42 17.65
CA ILE A 49 15.81 -20.45 18.30
C ILE A 49 14.91 -21.59 17.76
N GLU A 50 15.06 -21.97 16.50
CA GLU A 50 14.23 -23.01 15.85
C GLU A 50 14.17 -24.34 16.63
N PRO A 51 15.29 -24.89 17.16
CA PRO A 51 15.25 -26.13 17.94
C PRO A 51 14.40 -26.02 19.22
N ALA A 52 14.41 -24.84 19.86
CA ALA A 52 13.64 -24.58 21.07
C ALA A 52 12.13 -24.45 20.78
N LEU A 53 11.78 -23.92 19.60
CA LEU A 53 10.38 -23.76 19.18
C LEU A 53 9.76 -25.03 18.62
N LYS A 54 10.55 -26.05 18.26
CA LYS A 54 10.08 -27.32 17.69
C LYS A 54 9.06 -28.07 18.58
N GLN A 55 9.10 -27.85 19.89
CA GLN A 55 8.16 -28.45 20.83
C GLN A 55 6.78 -27.77 20.83
N VAL A 56 6.66 -26.59 20.23
CA VAL A 56 5.42 -25.81 20.24
C VAL A 56 4.53 -26.21 19.07
N GLN A 57 3.35 -26.77 19.37
CA GLN A 57 2.39 -27.30 18.38
C GLN A 57 1.34 -26.27 17.93
N ARG A 58 1.58 -24.97 18.15
CA ARG A 58 0.67 -23.90 17.76
C ARG A 58 1.45 -22.72 17.18
N GLU A 59 0.80 -22.00 16.29
CA GLU A 59 1.36 -20.79 15.69
C GLU A 59 1.50 -19.67 16.74
N LEU A 60 2.66 -19.03 16.77
CA LEU A 60 2.99 -17.95 17.70
C LEU A 60 3.89 -16.91 17.02
N VAL A 61 3.76 -15.67 17.46
CA VAL A 61 4.63 -14.56 17.03
C VAL A 61 5.42 -14.09 18.26
N LEU A 62 6.74 -14.08 18.13
CA LEU A 62 7.66 -13.64 19.17
C LEU A 62 8.23 -12.28 18.78
N VAL A 63 8.16 -11.32 19.70
CA VAL A 63 8.86 -10.05 19.57
C VAL A 63 10.09 -10.11 20.46
N VAL A 64 11.22 -9.76 19.87
CA VAL A 64 12.50 -9.70 20.56
C VAL A 64 12.87 -8.22 20.68
N ASP A 65 12.81 -7.71 21.91
CA ASP A 65 13.24 -6.35 22.21
C ASP A 65 14.71 -6.39 22.61
N TYR A 66 15.57 -5.85 21.75
CA TYR A 66 17.00 -5.74 21.98
C TYR A 66 17.39 -4.30 22.28
N HIS A 67 18.05 -4.10 23.42
CA HIS A 67 18.70 -2.85 23.77
C HIS A 67 20.16 -3.13 24.11
N PRO A 68 21.13 -2.44 23.48
CA PRO A 68 22.54 -2.60 23.81
C PRO A 68 22.80 -2.41 25.32
N GLY A 69 23.44 -3.40 25.96
CA GLY A 69 23.77 -3.35 27.39
C GLY A 69 22.68 -3.85 28.36
N MET A 70 21.49 -4.21 27.86
CA MET A 70 20.44 -4.85 28.66
C MET A 70 20.21 -6.30 28.22
N PRO A 71 19.69 -7.17 29.11
CA PRO A 71 19.28 -8.51 28.71
C PRO A 71 18.17 -8.44 27.65
N ILE A 72 18.19 -9.39 26.71
CA ILE A 72 17.17 -9.51 25.68
C ILE A 72 15.82 -9.82 26.34
N SER A 73 14.80 -9.05 26.01
CA SER A 73 13.42 -9.31 26.43
C SER A 73 12.67 -10.01 25.30
N VAL A 74 12.00 -11.11 25.62
CA VAL A 74 11.18 -11.87 24.66
C VAL A 74 9.74 -11.86 25.14
N SER A 75 8.85 -11.33 24.32
CA SER A 75 7.42 -11.29 24.62
C SER A 75 6.61 -12.11 23.61
N LEU A 76 5.61 -12.83 24.13
CA LEU A 76 4.64 -13.52 23.29
C LEU A 76 3.60 -12.50 22.84
N SER A 77 3.51 -12.29 21.53
CA SER A 77 2.48 -11.43 21.00
C SER A 77 1.20 -12.21 20.69
N ARG A 78 0.07 -11.59 21.04
CA ARG A 78 -1.24 -12.03 20.56
C ARG A 78 -1.39 -11.53 19.13
N LYS A 79 -1.74 -12.42 18.20
CA LYS A 79 -1.81 -12.24 16.74
C LYS A 79 -2.49 -10.95 16.21
N THR A 80 -3.19 -10.18 17.05
CA THR A 80 -3.95 -9.02 16.61
C THR A 80 -3.10 -7.76 16.37
N ASN A 81 -1.88 -7.64 16.92
CA ASN A 81 -1.21 -6.32 17.01
C ASN A 81 0.17 -6.22 16.32
N ILE A 82 0.67 -7.25 15.63
CA ILE A 82 1.99 -7.18 14.93
C ILE A 82 1.88 -7.10 13.41
N THR A 83 0.76 -7.54 12.84
CA THR A 83 0.50 -7.42 11.41
C THR A 83 0.64 -6.00 10.90
N GLU A 84 0.43 -4.97 11.73
CA GLU A 84 0.56 -3.56 11.34
C GLU A 84 2.01 -3.09 11.12
N LEU A 85 3.03 -3.78 11.65
CA LEU A 85 4.44 -3.38 11.52
C LEU A 85 5.23 -4.19 10.47
N ILE A 86 4.74 -5.36 10.08
CA ILE A 86 5.36 -6.22 9.03
C ILE A 86 4.64 -6.03 7.68
N ASP A 87 3.71 -5.07 7.59
CA ASP A 87 2.77 -4.86 6.49
C ASP A 87 3.39 -4.21 5.24
N ALA A 88 4.60 -4.62 4.85
CA ALA A 88 4.86 -4.81 3.43
C ALA A 88 4.05 -6.06 3.00
N LYS A 89 2.73 -5.93 3.04
CA LYS A 89 1.75 -6.89 2.56
C LYS A 89 2.21 -7.24 1.16
N ARG A 90 2.78 -8.44 0.98
CA ARG A 90 3.02 -8.97 -0.36
C ARG A 90 1.65 -8.94 -1.02
N LEU A 91 1.46 -7.96 -1.89
CA LEU A 91 0.22 -7.81 -2.62
C LEU A 91 0.18 -9.00 -3.57
N GLU A 92 -0.50 -10.07 -3.16
CA GLU A 92 -0.76 -11.18 -4.06
C GLU A 92 -1.46 -10.63 -5.31
N ALA A 93 -1.05 -11.16 -6.47
CA ALA A 93 -1.64 -10.78 -7.73
C ALA A 93 -3.14 -11.07 -7.69
N ASP A 94 -3.96 -10.08 -8.08
CA ASP A 94 -5.40 -10.29 -8.11
C ASP A 94 -5.75 -11.49 -9.02
N PRO A 95 -6.68 -12.36 -8.60
CA PRO A 95 -7.11 -13.47 -9.42
C PRO A 95 -7.71 -12.97 -10.74
N GLU A 96 -7.43 -13.69 -11.84
CA GLU A 96 -8.01 -13.35 -13.13
C GLU A 96 -9.55 -13.43 -13.06
N VAL A 97 -10.23 -12.40 -13.57
CA VAL A 97 -11.69 -12.33 -13.60
C VAL A 97 -12.19 -12.81 -14.96
N GLU A 98 -12.98 -13.89 -14.96
CA GLU A 98 -13.70 -14.32 -16.16
C GLU A 98 -14.86 -13.37 -16.49
N HIS A 99 -14.85 -12.83 -17.71
CA HIS A 99 -15.92 -11.97 -18.23
C HIS A 99 -16.81 -12.75 -19.19
N LYS A 100 -18.11 -12.82 -18.90
CA LYS A 100 -19.09 -13.32 -19.89
C LYS A 100 -19.28 -12.28 -20.99
N GLU A 101 -19.10 -12.69 -22.23
CA GLU A 101 -19.44 -11.86 -23.38
C GLU A 101 -20.90 -12.07 -23.75
N PHE A 102 -21.67 -11.00 -23.67
CA PHE A 102 -22.99 -10.95 -24.27
C PHE A 102 -22.84 -10.37 -25.66
N GLY A 103 -23.40 -11.05 -26.66
CA GLY A 103 -23.38 -10.60 -28.05
C GLY A 103 -23.87 -9.16 -28.25
N PRO A 104 -23.68 -8.59 -29.44
CA PRO A 104 -23.97 -7.19 -29.70
C PRO A 104 -25.41 -6.84 -29.30
N ARG A 105 -25.56 -5.74 -28.55
CA ARG A 105 -26.88 -5.21 -28.20
C ARG A 105 -27.64 -4.89 -29.49
N LYS A 106 -28.81 -5.53 -29.66
CA LYS A 106 -29.69 -5.34 -30.82
C LYS A 106 -30.20 -3.90 -30.96
N THR A 107 -30.18 -3.12 -29.89
CA THR A 107 -30.61 -1.70 -29.87
C THR A 107 -29.42 -0.76 -29.73
N LYS A 108 -29.18 0.07 -30.76
CA LYS A 108 -28.26 1.21 -30.68
C LYS A 108 -28.87 2.28 -29.78
N ARG A 109 -28.11 2.78 -28.80
CA ARG A 109 -28.53 3.96 -28.02
C ARG A 109 -28.50 5.18 -28.93
N THR A 110 -29.66 5.82 -29.10
CA THR A 110 -29.86 6.99 -29.98
C THR A 110 -29.36 8.30 -29.38
N GLN A 111 -29.17 8.38 -28.06
CA GLN A 111 -28.70 9.58 -27.38
C GLN A 111 -27.62 9.23 -26.35
N ILE A 112 -26.45 9.84 -26.49
CA ILE A 112 -25.35 9.76 -25.52
C ILE A 112 -25.59 10.88 -24.51
N ALA A 113 -25.56 10.55 -23.22
CA ALA A 113 -25.70 11.55 -22.16
C ALA A 113 -24.58 12.61 -22.26
N PRO A 114 -24.84 13.87 -21.89
CA PRO A 114 -23.82 14.92 -21.90
C PRO A 114 -22.63 14.53 -21.02
N LYS A 115 -21.44 15.02 -21.39
CA LYS A 115 -20.23 14.83 -20.59
C LYS A 115 -20.45 15.53 -19.24
N THR A 116 -20.20 14.79 -18.16
CA THR A 116 -20.35 15.30 -16.79
C THR A 116 -19.00 15.22 -16.09
N GLY A 117 -18.69 16.23 -15.28
CA GLY A 117 -17.50 16.30 -14.44
C GLY A 117 -17.74 15.76 -13.04
N LEU A 118 -16.66 15.61 -12.27
CA LEU A 118 -16.70 15.22 -10.86
C LEU A 118 -15.95 16.28 -10.05
N CYS A 119 -16.49 16.67 -8.91
CA CYS A 119 -15.91 17.68 -8.02
C CYS A 119 -15.98 17.15 -6.59
N ILE A 120 -14.87 17.23 -5.86
CA ILE A 120 -14.77 16.77 -4.48
C ILE A 120 -14.37 17.95 -3.62
N ARG A 121 -15.23 18.33 -2.67
CA ARG A 121 -14.87 19.34 -1.65
C ARG A 121 -14.31 18.62 -0.43
N ARG A 122 -13.13 19.04 -0.01
CA ARG A 122 -12.42 18.52 1.17
C ARG A 122 -12.93 19.17 2.45
N LYS A 123 -12.57 18.60 3.61
CA LYS A 123 -12.92 19.15 4.93
C LYS A 123 -12.31 20.53 5.17
N ASP A 124 -11.13 20.78 4.63
CA ASP A 124 -10.42 22.06 4.71
C ASP A 124 -11.01 23.14 3.78
N GLY A 125 -12.05 22.80 3.00
CA GLY A 125 -12.69 23.70 2.05
C GLY A 125 -12.03 23.73 0.66
N SER A 126 -10.88 23.07 0.48
CA SER A 126 -10.23 22.96 -0.82
C SER A 126 -11.01 22.02 -1.76
N ILE A 127 -10.79 22.21 -3.07
CA ILE A 127 -11.55 21.50 -4.11
C ILE A 127 -10.59 20.66 -4.95
N LEU A 128 -10.94 19.38 -5.13
CA LEU A 128 -10.31 18.50 -6.09
C LEU A 128 -11.23 18.33 -7.30
N GLN A 129 -10.83 18.91 -8.42
CA GLN A 129 -11.53 18.86 -9.69
C GLN A 129 -10.51 18.92 -10.83
N GLU A 130 -10.50 17.88 -11.66
CA GLU A 130 -9.60 17.76 -12.81
C GLU A 130 -10.37 17.95 -14.13
N HIS A 131 -9.64 17.89 -15.25
CA HIS A 131 -10.17 18.08 -16.60
C HIS A 131 -11.26 17.07 -17.00
N ASP A 132 -11.25 15.86 -16.43
CA ASP A 132 -12.29 14.86 -16.63
C ASP A 132 -12.67 14.12 -15.33
N ALA A 133 -13.82 13.46 -15.35
CA ALA A 133 -14.29 12.70 -14.18
C ALA A 133 -13.39 11.50 -13.85
N ALA A 134 -12.64 10.98 -14.83
CA ALA A 134 -11.75 9.84 -14.62
C ALA A 134 -10.46 10.23 -13.89
N THR A 135 -9.85 11.36 -14.25
CA THR A 135 -8.68 11.93 -13.57
C THR A 135 -9.05 12.36 -12.17
N THR A 136 -10.15 13.10 -12.00
CA THR A 136 -10.60 13.50 -10.66
C THR A 136 -10.80 12.29 -9.75
N PHE A 137 -11.38 11.20 -10.29
CA PHE A 137 -11.57 9.95 -9.57
C PHE A 137 -10.25 9.27 -9.20
N THR A 138 -9.27 9.23 -10.13
CA THR A 138 -7.94 8.68 -9.87
C THR A 138 -7.20 9.51 -8.81
N SER A 139 -7.18 10.84 -8.94
CA SER A 139 -6.56 11.76 -7.97
C SER A 139 -7.17 11.59 -6.58
N ALA A 140 -8.49 11.41 -6.49
CA ALA A 140 -9.15 11.14 -5.22
C ALA A 140 -8.70 9.81 -4.61
N ILE A 141 -8.60 8.74 -5.40
CA ILE A 141 -8.14 7.44 -4.89
C ILE A 141 -6.69 7.51 -4.39
N ILE A 142 -5.83 8.28 -5.05
CA ILE A 142 -4.47 8.56 -4.58
C ILE A 142 -4.51 9.26 -3.22
N GLU A 143 -5.32 10.32 -3.10
CA GLU A 143 -5.44 11.10 -1.86
C GLU A 143 -6.00 10.27 -0.69
N ALA A 144 -6.91 9.32 -0.97
CA ALA A 144 -7.41 8.37 0.04
C ALA A 144 -6.35 7.33 0.48
N GLY A 145 -5.31 7.13 -0.32
CA GLY A 145 -4.29 6.09 -0.13
C GLY A 145 -4.66 4.79 -0.84
N LEU A 146 -3.84 4.39 -1.82
CA LEU A 146 -4.10 3.24 -2.69
C LEU A 146 -4.31 1.93 -1.92
N LEU A 147 -3.43 1.63 -0.96
CA LEU A 147 -3.50 0.41 -0.16
C LEU A 147 -4.74 0.39 0.73
N LYS A 148 -5.06 1.51 1.39
CA LYS A 148 -6.26 1.65 2.22
C LYS A 148 -7.52 1.43 1.41
N VAL A 149 -7.59 1.99 0.21
CA VAL A 149 -8.73 1.81 -0.71
C VAL A 149 -8.84 0.37 -1.19
N ARG A 150 -7.72 -0.28 -1.49
CA ARG A 150 -7.66 -1.69 -1.89
C ARG A 150 -8.20 -2.62 -0.80
N GLU A 151 -7.84 -2.36 0.46
CA GLU A 151 -8.29 -3.12 1.63
C GLU A 151 -9.79 -3.06 1.87
N LEU A 152 -10.47 -2.01 1.41
CA LEU A 152 -11.93 -1.92 1.46
C LEU A 152 -12.63 -2.91 0.52
N ASP A 153 -11.88 -3.59 -0.36
CA ASP A 153 -12.37 -4.56 -1.35
C ASP A 153 -13.54 -4.04 -2.19
N VAL A 154 -13.51 -2.74 -2.53
CA VAL A 154 -14.55 -2.11 -3.35
C VAL A 154 -14.40 -2.58 -4.79
N LYS A 155 -15.32 -3.43 -5.25
CA LYS A 155 -15.29 -4.00 -6.60
C LYS A 155 -16.22 -3.30 -7.58
N PHE A 156 -15.78 -3.17 -8.82
CA PHE A 156 -16.60 -2.82 -9.98
C PHE A 156 -16.33 -3.82 -11.12
N CYS A 157 -17.38 -4.34 -11.75
CA CYS A 157 -17.25 -5.44 -12.72
C CYS A 157 -16.45 -6.65 -12.17
N ARG A 158 -16.56 -6.92 -10.85
CA ARG A 158 -15.82 -7.95 -10.09
C ARG A 158 -14.31 -7.71 -9.94
N ILE A 159 -13.80 -6.60 -10.43
CA ILE A 159 -12.40 -6.19 -10.28
C ILE A 159 -12.32 -5.18 -9.14
N ASN A 160 -11.30 -5.29 -8.29
CA ASN A 160 -11.07 -4.29 -7.25
C ASN A 160 -10.78 -2.92 -7.91
N VAL A 161 -11.37 -1.84 -7.39
CA VAL A 161 -11.15 -0.48 -7.90
C VAL A 161 -9.65 -0.13 -7.91
N VAL A 162 -8.89 -0.65 -6.94
CA VAL A 162 -7.42 -0.63 -6.93
C VAL A 162 -6.92 -2.06 -7.09
N SER A 163 -6.40 -2.38 -8.28
CA SER A 163 -5.91 -3.72 -8.63
C SER A 163 -4.40 -3.78 -8.76
N THR A 164 -3.82 -4.96 -8.58
CA THR A 164 -2.38 -5.24 -8.77
C THR A 164 -2.07 -5.77 -10.16
N THR A 165 -3.11 -6.18 -10.89
CA THR A 165 -3.01 -6.71 -12.26
C THR A 165 -3.88 -5.90 -13.22
N LYS A 166 -3.47 -5.88 -14.50
CA LYS A 166 -4.31 -5.39 -15.60
C LYS A 166 -5.26 -6.49 -16.04
N ASP A 167 -6.54 -6.15 -16.11
CA ASP A 167 -7.61 -7.01 -16.59
C ASP A 167 -7.58 -7.08 -18.13
N LYS A 168 -7.84 -8.28 -18.68
CA LYS A 168 -7.83 -8.52 -20.13
C LYS A 168 -8.88 -7.70 -20.89
N LYS A 169 -10.04 -7.44 -20.28
CA LYS A 169 -11.17 -6.72 -20.91
C LYS A 169 -11.13 -5.23 -20.65
N TYR A 170 -10.84 -4.83 -19.42
CA TYR A 170 -10.88 -3.44 -18.97
C TYR A 170 -9.50 -2.79 -18.80
N GLY A 171 -8.42 -3.46 -19.20
CA GLY A 171 -7.04 -2.95 -19.11
C GLY A 171 -6.86 -1.57 -19.76
N HIS A 172 -7.56 -1.29 -20.86
CA HIS A 172 -7.55 0.02 -21.52
C HIS A 172 -8.12 1.17 -20.65
N ALA A 173 -8.91 0.84 -19.63
CA ALA A 173 -9.55 1.77 -18.72
C ALA A 173 -9.01 1.63 -17.28
N GLN A 174 -7.92 0.87 -17.09
CA GLN A 174 -7.13 0.84 -15.87
C GLN A 174 -5.93 1.77 -16.01
N ARG A 175 -5.88 2.79 -15.16
CA ARG A 175 -4.78 3.74 -15.14
C ARG A 175 -3.74 3.27 -14.15
N GLU A 176 -2.50 3.16 -14.59
CA GLU A 176 -1.36 2.91 -13.71
C GLU A 176 -1.06 4.19 -12.93
N VAL A 177 -0.95 4.05 -11.62
CA VAL A 177 -0.77 5.18 -10.71
C VAL A 177 0.57 5.06 -9.97
N GLU A 178 0.91 3.84 -9.57
CA GLU A 178 2.21 3.46 -9.04
C GLU A 178 2.65 2.15 -9.72
N PRO A 179 3.95 1.81 -9.74
CA PRO A 179 4.44 0.59 -10.36
C PRO A 179 3.69 -0.64 -9.83
N GLY A 180 2.90 -1.29 -10.69
CA GLY A 180 2.11 -2.47 -10.33
C GLY A 180 0.79 -2.18 -9.60
N LEU A 181 0.36 -0.93 -9.47
CA LEU A 181 -0.96 -0.55 -8.94
C LEU A 181 -1.79 0.21 -9.98
N TYR A 182 -3.00 -0.29 -10.18
CA TYR A 182 -3.91 0.19 -11.22
C TYR A 182 -5.24 0.63 -10.64
N VAL A 183 -5.74 1.78 -11.09
CA VAL A 183 -7.06 2.30 -10.75
C VAL A 183 -8.02 2.05 -11.90
N LEU A 184 -9.10 1.31 -11.64
CA LEU A 184 -10.15 1.04 -12.61
C LEU A 184 -11.07 2.26 -12.80
N THR A 185 -10.97 2.91 -13.97
CA THR A 185 -11.78 4.09 -14.32
C THR A 185 -13.01 3.77 -15.18
N HIS A 186 -13.22 2.48 -15.52
CA HIS A 186 -14.31 1.98 -16.35
C HIS A 186 -15.68 2.02 -15.64
N SER A 187 -16.22 3.20 -15.40
CA SER A 187 -17.52 3.38 -14.75
C SER A 187 -18.17 4.71 -15.15
N SER A 188 -19.49 4.81 -15.01
CA SER A 188 -20.19 6.08 -15.25
C SER A 188 -19.83 7.13 -14.19
N THR A 189 -19.94 8.43 -14.48
CA THR A 189 -19.69 9.49 -13.47
C THR A 189 -20.57 9.31 -12.22
N LYS A 190 -21.79 8.80 -12.39
CA LYS A 190 -22.70 8.46 -11.29
C LYS A 190 -22.17 7.31 -10.43
N ASP A 191 -21.59 6.28 -11.05
CA ASP A 191 -21.03 5.14 -10.30
C ASP A 191 -19.68 5.48 -9.68
N LYS A 192 -18.85 6.31 -10.33
CA LYS A 192 -17.65 6.91 -9.73
C LYS A 192 -17.98 7.63 -8.44
N LYS A 193 -19.02 8.48 -8.45
CA LYS A 193 -19.51 9.14 -7.24
C LYS A 193 -19.87 8.13 -6.14
N LYS A 194 -20.66 7.11 -6.44
CA LYS A 194 -21.03 6.08 -5.45
C LYS A 194 -19.82 5.36 -4.85
N ILE A 195 -18.82 5.06 -5.68
CA ILE A 195 -17.58 4.43 -5.22
C ILE A 195 -16.84 5.37 -4.26
N LEU A 196 -16.70 6.65 -4.63
CA LEU A 196 -16.06 7.65 -3.77
C LEU A 196 -16.85 7.89 -2.47
N ASP A 197 -18.18 7.91 -2.52
CA ASP A 197 -19.02 8.04 -1.32
C ASP A 197 -18.80 6.86 -0.36
N LYS A 198 -18.67 5.63 -0.88
CA LYS A 198 -18.32 4.44 -0.08
C LYS A 198 -16.94 4.56 0.55
N ILE A 199 -15.93 4.94 -0.22
CA ILE A 199 -14.55 5.12 0.25
C ILE A 199 -14.51 6.22 1.33
N ASN A 200 -15.15 7.36 1.07
CA ASN A 200 -15.24 8.48 1.99
C ASN A 200 -15.89 8.09 3.31
N THR A 201 -16.95 7.28 3.27
CA THR A 201 -17.62 6.79 4.49
C THR A 201 -16.72 5.82 5.26
N ALA A 202 -16.07 4.89 4.56
CA ALA A 202 -15.22 3.89 5.19
C ALA A 202 -13.95 4.49 5.81
N LEU A 203 -13.30 5.43 5.11
CA LEU A 203 -12.06 6.09 5.55
C LEU A 203 -12.30 7.38 6.34
N LYS A 204 -13.56 7.79 6.51
CA LYS A 204 -13.96 9.01 7.24
C LYS A 204 -13.26 10.29 6.74
N MET A 205 -13.02 10.39 5.44
CA MET A 205 -12.31 11.51 4.79
C MET A 205 -13.10 12.84 4.88
N GLY A 206 -14.43 12.77 5.02
CA GLY A 206 -15.36 13.90 5.03
C GLY A 206 -15.34 14.72 3.75
N TRP A 207 -15.15 14.04 2.63
CA TRP A 207 -15.36 14.61 1.31
C TRP A 207 -16.84 14.85 1.03
N LYS A 208 -17.13 15.87 0.24
CA LYS A 208 -18.44 16.08 -0.37
C LYS A 208 -18.30 15.92 -1.89
N VAL A 209 -18.85 14.83 -2.43
CA VAL A 209 -18.72 14.48 -3.85
C VAL A 209 -19.93 15.00 -4.64
N GLU A 210 -19.68 15.85 -5.63
CA GLU A 210 -20.67 16.51 -6.49
C GLU A 210 -20.43 16.15 -7.96
N ILE A 211 -21.51 15.99 -8.72
CA ILE A 211 -21.44 15.76 -10.18
C ILE A 211 -21.71 17.09 -10.86
N MET A 212 -20.78 17.51 -11.72
CA MET A 212 -20.89 18.73 -12.49
C MET A 212 -21.51 18.43 -13.85
N LYS A 213 -22.44 19.29 -14.29
CA LYS A 213 -23.07 19.22 -15.60
C LYS A 213 -22.38 20.13 -16.60
#